data_AF-A0A9P5BNF6-F1
#
_entry.id   AF-A0A9P5BNF6-F1
#
_cell.length_a   1.000
_cell.length_b   1.000
_cell.length_c   1.000
_cell.angle_alpha   90.00
_cell.angle_beta   90.00
_cell.angle_gamma   90.00
#
_symmetry.space_group_name_H-M   'P 1'
#
loop_
_entity.id
_entity.type
_entity.pdbx_description
1 polymer ?
#
loop_
_entity_poly.entity_id
_entity_poly.type
_entity_poly.pdbx_seq_one_letter_code
_entity_poly.pdbx_strand_id
1 'polypeptide(L)'
;MDWALRPNDYYGLVDNTYCIGAQEAKAYNAKESPSNMVDFCMIIRPPLRSPEADCIDEVCKMRPEVTINHTDHDVLCKSPIVVSFETKRSGADHEKATWRGLAKCPNDLPAIPFLPGVIINGHGWSFVASAIKDGRSVLYSEVELGKTSTGFGIITTPVAP
;
A
#
# COMPACT_ATOMS: atom_id res chain seq x y z
N MET A 1 7.81 4.18 -16.60
CA MET A 1 7.29 2.88 -16.13
C MET A 1 5.89 2.61 -16.66
N ASP A 2 5.17 3.63 -17.14
CA ASP A 2 3.77 3.54 -17.56
C ASP A 2 3.52 2.43 -18.57
N TRP A 3 4.36 2.26 -19.59
CA TRP A 3 4.24 1.16 -20.55
C TRP A 3 4.31 -0.25 -19.95
N ALA A 4 4.94 -0.41 -18.79
CA ALA A 4 5.14 -1.72 -18.13
C ALA A 4 4.00 -2.09 -17.18
N LEU A 5 3.30 -1.08 -16.61
CA LEU A 5 2.20 -1.30 -15.65
C LEU A 5 0.83 -1.05 -16.29
N ARG A 6 0.73 -0.01 -17.13
CA ARG A 6 -0.50 0.41 -17.79
C ARG A 6 -0.25 0.87 -19.23
N PRO A 7 -0.41 -0.03 -20.22
CA PRO A 7 -0.26 0.31 -21.63
C PRO A 7 -1.11 1.49 -22.11
N ASN A 8 -2.32 1.68 -21.56
CA ASN A 8 -3.16 2.87 -21.76
C ASN A 8 -4.31 2.95 -20.73
N ASP A 9 -5.14 3.99 -20.83
CA ASP A 9 -6.27 4.22 -19.90
C ASP A 9 -7.34 3.12 -19.92
N TYR A 10 -7.41 2.32 -20.98
CA TYR A 10 -8.40 1.24 -21.17
C TYR A 10 -7.83 -0.16 -20.87
N TYR A 11 -6.50 -0.32 -20.90
CA TYR A 11 -5.80 -1.60 -20.76
C TYR A 11 -4.67 -1.48 -19.74
N GLY A 12 -4.69 -2.36 -18.74
CA GLY A 12 -3.74 -2.40 -17.62
C GLY A 12 -4.46 -2.17 -16.29
N LEU A 13 -4.20 -3.04 -15.31
CA LEU A 13 -4.85 -3.03 -14.00
C LEU A 13 -4.01 -2.28 -12.94
N VAL A 14 -2.69 -2.24 -13.12
CA VAL A 14 -1.75 -1.71 -12.12
C VAL A 14 -1.25 -0.35 -12.59
N ASP A 15 -1.20 0.59 -11.66
CA ASP A 15 -0.66 1.93 -11.87
C ASP A 15 0.26 2.30 -10.70
N ASN A 16 0.97 3.42 -10.80
CA ASN A 16 1.81 3.92 -9.73
C ASN A 16 1.59 5.42 -9.51
N THR A 17 1.70 5.88 -8.27
CA THR A 17 1.53 7.30 -7.96
C THR A 17 2.40 7.71 -6.79
N TYR A 18 2.90 8.94 -6.87
CA TYR A 18 3.51 9.63 -5.74
C TYR A 18 2.40 10.17 -4.85
N CYS A 19 2.53 9.98 -3.54
CA CYS A 19 1.52 10.36 -2.56
C CYS A 19 2.13 11.10 -1.38
N ILE A 20 3.19 11.86 -1.64
CA ILE A 20 3.92 12.63 -0.64
C ILE A 20 2.93 13.55 0.09
N GLY A 21 2.57 13.21 1.32
CA GLY A 21 1.60 13.95 2.14
C GLY A 21 0.19 13.35 2.22
N ALA A 22 -0.08 12.19 1.62
CA ALA A 22 -1.30 11.43 1.88
C ALA A 22 -1.28 10.94 3.33
N GLN A 23 -2.03 11.63 4.18
CA GLN A 23 -2.17 11.30 5.59
C GLN A 23 -3.27 10.27 5.80
N GLU A 24 -3.18 9.53 6.90
CA GLU A 24 -4.29 8.68 7.31
C GLU A 24 -5.54 9.51 7.57
N ALA A 25 -6.63 9.06 6.95
CA ALA A 25 -7.96 9.57 7.14
C ALA A 25 -8.33 9.54 8.63
N LYS A 26 -8.99 10.60 9.14
CA LYS A 26 -9.23 10.79 10.58
C LYS A 26 -10.01 9.63 11.20
N ALA A 27 -10.91 9.02 10.45
CA ALA A 27 -11.69 7.85 10.84
C ALA A 27 -10.86 6.57 11.07
N TYR A 28 -9.60 6.54 10.60
CA TYR A 28 -8.68 5.41 10.74
C TYR A 28 -7.49 5.69 11.67
N ASN A 29 -7.26 6.96 12.00
CA ASN A 29 -6.20 7.39 12.90
C ASN A 29 -6.45 6.88 14.34
N ALA A 30 -5.49 6.13 14.91
CA ALA A 30 -5.48 5.91 16.35
C ALA A 30 -4.95 7.17 17.03
N LYS A 31 -5.67 7.67 18.05
CA LYS A 31 -5.34 8.90 18.82
C LYS A 31 -3.87 9.04 19.31
N GLU A 32 -3.03 8.02 19.18
CA GLU A 32 -1.65 7.98 19.66
C GLU A 32 -0.63 7.41 18.65
N SER A 33 -0.98 7.24 17.38
CA SER A 33 -0.03 6.76 16.36
C SER A 33 0.59 7.93 15.59
N PRO A 34 1.92 7.93 15.35
CA PRO A 34 2.54 8.83 14.38
C PRO A 34 1.84 8.70 13.02
N SER A 35 1.75 9.81 12.27
CA SER A 35 1.18 9.77 10.93
C SER A 35 2.09 8.98 10.01
N ASN A 36 1.68 7.76 9.64
CA ASN A 36 2.34 7.01 8.59
C ASN A 36 1.95 7.64 7.25
N MET A 37 2.94 8.20 6.55
CA MET A 37 2.75 8.71 5.21
C MET A 37 3.23 7.66 4.21
N VAL A 38 2.51 7.55 3.10
CA VAL A 38 2.93 6.73 1.97
C VAL A 38 3.64 7.64 0.98
N ASP A 39 4.96 7.50 0.81
CA ASP A 39 5.72 8.36 -0.11
C ASP A 39 5.35 8.05 -1.58
N PHE A 40 5.24 6.76 -1.86
CA PHE A 40 4.95 6.22 -3.18
C PHE A 40 4.13 4.94 -3.05
N CYS A 41 3.24 4.67 -4.01
CA CYS A 41 2.51 3.42 -4.01
C CYS A 41 2.23 2.88 -5.41
N MET A 42 2.08 1.56 -5.46
CA MET A 42 1.40 0.89 -6.57
C MET A 42 -0.06 0.72 -6.20
N ILE A 43 -0.92 0.97 -7.18
CA ILE A 43 -2.36 0.96 -7.04
C ILE A 43 -2.99 0.08 -8.09
N ILE A 44 -4.18 -0.43 -7.79
CA ILE A 44 -5.08 -1.00 -8.80
C ILE A 44 -5.99 0.11 -9.32
N ARG A 45 -6.06 0.27 -10.63
CA ARG A 45 -7.03 1.13 -11.32
C ARG A 45 -7.79 0.28 -12.33
N PRO A 46 -9.01 -0.19 -11.99
CA PRO A 46 -9.81 -0.91 -12.97
C PRO A 46 -10.22 0.01 -14.13
N PRO A 47 -10.50 -0.56 -15.32
CA PRO A 47 -11.04 0.22 -16.43
C PRO A 47 -12.32 0.96 -16.04
N LEU A 48 -12.52 2.14 -16.63
CA LEU A 48 -13.70 2.95 -16.35
C LEU A 48 -14.98 2.17 -16.72
N ARG A 49 -15.97 2.17 -15.81
CA ARG A 49 -17.26 1.44 -15.95
C ARG A 49 -17.11 -0.08 -16.04
N SER A 50 -16.02 -0.65 -15.52
CA SER A 50 -15.94 -2.11 -15.33
C SER A 50 -16.69 -2.53 -14.05
N PRO A 51 -17.10 -3.80 -13.94
CA PRO A 51 -17.70 -4.32 -12.71
C PRO A 51 -16.83 -4.12 -11.46
N GLU A 52 -15.51 -4.17 -11.60
CA GLU A 52 -14.56 -3.91 -10.52
C GLU A 52 -14.57 -2.45 -10.08
N ALA A 53 -14.66 -1.51 -11.04
CA ALA A 53 -14.79 -0.08 -10.73
C ALA A 53 -16.09 0.19 -9.96
N ASP A 54 -17.20 -0.41 -10.40
CA ASP A 54 -18.49 -0.30 -9.74
C ASP A 54 -18.46 -0.91 -8.33
N CYS A 55 -17.81 -2.06 -8.16
CA CYS A 55 -17.60 -2.70 -6.86
C CYS A 55 -16.82 -1.81 -5.89
N ILE A 56 -15.72 -1.19 -6.35
CA ILE A 56 -14.96 -0.24 -5.53
C ILE A 56 -15.84 0.93 -5.12
N ASP A 57 -16.64 1.48 -6.04
CA ASP A 57 -17.53 2.60 -5.75
C ASP A 57 -18.59 2.25 -4.69
N GLU A 58 -19.19 1.06 -4.78
CA GLU A 58 -20.13 0.57 -3.76
C GLU A 58 -19.46 0.39 -2.39
N VAL A 59 -18.24 -0.16 -2.36
CA VAL A 59 -17.49 -0.33 -1.10
C VAL A 59 -17.13 1.04 -0.50
N CYS A 60 -16.69 2.01 -1.31
CA CYS A 60 -16.38 3.37 -0.84
C CYS A 60 -17.59 4.04 -0.20
N LYS A 61 -18.79 3.91 -0.79
CA LYS A 61 -20.04 4.50 -0.22
C LYS A 61 -20.35 3.98 1.18
N MET A 62 -19.94 2.75 1.49
CA MET A 62 -20.18 2.12 2.78
C MET A 62 -19.09 2.41 3.82
N ARG A 63 -18.00 3.10 3.43
CA ARG A 63 -16.83 3.33 4.28
C ARG A 63 -16.75 4.76 4.78
N PRO A 64 -16.16 4.98 5.97
CA PRO A 64 -15.79 6.31 6.41
C PRO A 64 -14.95 7.04 5.35
N GLU A 65 -15.25 8.32 5.15
CA GLU A 65 -14.51 9.23 4.25
C GLU A 65 -14.53 8.82 2.76
N VAL A 66 -15.46 7.93 2.38
CA VAL A 66 -15.74 7.54 0.99
C VAL A 66 -14.48 7.08 0.23
N THR A 67 -13.60 6.37 0.94
CA THR A 67 -12.32 5.89 0.42
C THR A 67 -12.16 4.39 0.59
N ILE A 68 -11.59 3.74 -0.43
CA ILE A 68 -11.21 2.32 -0.40
C ILE A 68 -9.96 2.09 0.45
N ASN A 69 -9.13 3.13 0.60
CA ASN A 69 -7.88 3.10 1.32
C ASN A 69 -8.04 3.58 2.78
N HIS A 70 -6.92 3.71 3.48
CA HIS A 70 -6.83 4.31 4.82
C HIS A 70 -6.56 5.82 4.77
N THR A 71 -6.54 6.43 3.58
CA THR A 71 -6.35 7.86 3.31
C THR A 71 -7.48 8.35 2.42
N ASP A 72 -7.95 9.57 2.66
CA ASP A 72 -8.95 10.29 1.88
C ASP A 72 -8.31 11.16 0.77
N HIS A 73 -7.02 10.97 0.50
CA HIS A 73 -6.34 11.69 -0.56
C HIS A 73 -7.00 11.39 -1.92
N ASP A 74 -7.51 12.43 -2.59
CA ASP A 74 -8.40 12.35 -3.75
C ASP A 74 -7.96 11.35 -4.83
N VAL A 75 -6.67 11.35 -5.20
CA VAL A 75 -6.12 10.46 -6.25
C VAL A 75 -6.16 8.97 -5.89
N LEU A 76 -6.31 8.66 -4.60
CA LEU A 76 -6.29 7.32 -4.03
C LEU A 76 -7.66 6.81 -3.59
N CYS A 77 -8.66 7.68 -3.39
CA CYS A 77 -9.94 7.27 -2.78
C CYS A 77 -10.61 6.08 -3.48
N LYS A 78 -10.44 5.94 -4.79
CA LYS A 78 -11.00 4.85 -5.60
C LYS A 78 -9.95 3.92 -6.23
N SER A 79 -8.68 4.07 -5.85
CA SER A 79 -7.58 3.28 -6.40
C SER A 79 -6.92 2.49 -5.27
N PRO A 80 -7.28 1.21 -5.04
CA PRO A 80 -6.73 0.42 -3.94
C PRO A 80 -5.20 0.40 -3.96
N ILE A 81 -4.57 0.76 -2.84
CA ILE A 81 -3.13 0.62 -2.65
C ILE A 81 -2.82 -0.87 -2.48
N VAL A 82 -1.96 -1.40 -3.35
CA VAL A 82 -1.51 -2.80 -3.29
C VAL A 82 -0.10 -2.94 -2.77
N VAL A 83 0.77 -1.96 -3.00
CA VAL A 83 2.12 -1.91 -2.42
C VAL A 83 2.41 -0.49 -1.99
N SER A 84 2.70 -0.28 -0.71
CA SER A 84 3.19 1.00 -0.19
C SER A 84 4.71 1.03 -0.16
N PHE A 85 5.31 2.13 -0.58
CA PHE A 85 6.73 2.39 -0.47
C PHE A 85 6.94 3.52 0.53
N GLU A 86 7.80 3.29 1.49
CA GLU A 86 8.09 4.23 2.56
C GLU A 86 9.59 4.44 2.70
N THR A 87 9.99 5.70 2.75
CA THR A 87 11.37 6.12 2.99
C THR A 87 11.52 6.49 4.47
N LYS A 88 12.28 5.69 5.20
CA LYS A 88 12.59 5.98 6.60
C LYS A 88 13.93 6.71 6.72
N ARG A 89 14.02 7.59 7.71
CA ARG A 89 15.32 8.14 8.16
C ARG A 89 16.08 7.05 8.92
N SER A 90 17.41 7.03 8.78
CA SER A 90 18.27 6.06 9.48
C SER A 90 17.99 6.06 10.99
N GLY A 91 17.59 4.91 11.53
CA GLY A 91 17.30 4.71 12.95
C GLY A 91 15.84 4.90 13.38
N ALA A 92 14.91 5.13 12.44
CA ALA A 92 13.47 5.15 12.75
C ALA A 92 12.89 3.73 12.87
N ASP A 93 11.92 3.56 13.77
CA ASP A 93 11.23 2.28 14.01
C ASP A 93 10.29 1.93 12.84
N HIS A 94 10.08 0.63 12.63
CA HIS A 94 9.30 0.11 11.51
C HIS A 94 7.80 0.20 11.79
N GLU A 95 7.20 1.36 11.52
CA GLU A 95 5.74 1.50 11.60
C GLU A 95 5.02 0.94 10.37
N LYS A 96 3.84 0.38 10.63
CA LYS A 96 3.20 -0.63 9.80
C LYS A 96 2.17 0.01 8.89
N ALA A 97 2.34 -0.17 7.58
CA ALA A 97 1.35 0.21 6.58
C ALA A 97 -0.03 -0.40 6.89
N THR A 98 -1.06 0.42 6.74
CA THR A 98 -2.19 0.42 7.66
C THR A 98 -3.37 -0.40 7.14
N TRP A 99 -3.48 -1.64 7.62
CA TRP A 99 -4.63 -2.56 7.50
C TRP A 99 -5.99 -2.01 7.96
N ARG A 100 -6.02 -0.87 8.65
CA ARG A 100 -7.20 -0.36 9.36
C ARG A 100 -8.37 -0.03 8.45
N GLY A 101 -8.10 0.24 7.17
CA GLY A 101 -9.15 0.37 6.15
C GLY A 101 -9.87 -0.95 5.90
N LEU A 102 -9.14 -2.03 5.61
CA LEU A 102 -9.72 -3.33 5.23
C LEU A 102 -10.45 -4.02 6.39
N ALA A 103 -10.02 -3.81 7.63
CA ALA A 103 -10.64 -4.40 8.82
C ALA A 103 -12.10 -3.99 9.07
N LYS A 104 -12.58 -2.89 8.45
CA LYS A 104 -13.94 -2.38 8.61
C LYS A 104 -14.90 -2.82 7.49
N CYS A 105 -14.48 -3.68 6.57
CA CYS A 105 -15.36 -4.22 5.54
C CYS A 105 -16.27 -5.32 6.12
N PRO A 106 -17.61 -5.23 5.96
CA PRO A 106 -18.57 -6.09 6.64
C PRO A 106 -18.73 -7.51 6.05
N ASN A 107 -18.10 -7.80 4.91
CA ASN A 107 -18.11 -9.14 4.32
C ASN A 107 -16.71 -9.76 4.44
N ASP A 108 -16.66 -11.08 4.64
CA ASP A 108 -15.45 -11.91 4.56
C ASP A 108 -14.76 -11.66 3.21
N LEU A 109 -13.89 -10.65 3.17
CA LEU A 109 -12.99 -10.41 2.06
C LEU A 109 -12.20 -11.71 1.88
N PRO A 110 -12.11 -12.26 0.65
CA PRO A 110 -11.22 -13.38 0.41
C PRO A 110 -9.84 -13.04 0.98
N ALA A 111 -9.33 -13.97 1.79
CA ALA A 111 -8.23 -13.81 2.71
C ALA A 111 -7.00 -13.17 2.07
N ILE A 112 -6.89 -11.84 2.06
CA ILE A 112 -5.62 -11.16 1.79
C ILE A 112 -4.72 -11.55 2.98
N PRO A 113 -3.71 -12.41 2.77
CA PRO A 113 -2.97 -12.98 3.89
C PRO A 113 -2.00 -11.97 4.50
N PHE A 114 -1.52 -11.03 3.67
CA PHE A 114 -0.66 -9.93 4.06
C PHE A 114 -0.85 -8.72 3.10
N LEU A 115 -0.61 -7.50 3.59
CA LEU A 115 -0.42 -6.30 2.79
C LEU A 115 1.09 -6.14 2.52
N PRO A 116 1.51 -6.13 1.26
CA PRO A 116 2.89 -5.91 0.91
C PRO A 116 3.29 -4.43 0.99
N GLY A 117 4.55 -4.19 1.31
CA GLY A 117 5.18 -2.89 1.26
C GLY A 117 6.67 -3.00 0.97
N VAL A 118 7.30 -1.87 0.70
CA VAL A 118 8.74 -1.73 0.53
C VAL A 118 9.23 -0.61 1.44
N ILE A 119 10.21 -0.92 2.28
CA ILE A 119 10.89 0.06 3.12
C ILE A 119 12.23 0.40 2.48
N ILE A 120 12.48 1.68 2.30
CA ILE A 120 13.74 2.23 1.81
C ILE A 120 14.42 2.92 2.99
N ASN A 121 15.58 2.42 3.39
CA ASN A 121 16.37 2.96 4.49
C ASN A 121 17.82 3.19 4.04
N GLY A 122 18.16 4.44 3.77
CA GLY A 122 19.44 4.81 3.17
C GLY A 122 19.62 4.12 1.82
N HIS A 123 20.54 3.16 1.75
CA HIS A 123 20.80 2.36 0.54
C HIS A 123 20.06 1.02 0.52
N GLY A 124 19.42 0.60 1.61
CA GLY A 124 18.74 -0.69 1.72
C GLY A 124 17.29 -0.61 1.27
N TRP A 125 16.84 -1.63 0.56
CA TRP A 125 15.45 -1.83 0.14
C TRP A 125 14.97 -3.16 0.70
N SER A 126 13.94 -3.14 1.53
CA SER A 126 13.35 -4.33 2.14
C SER A 126 11.91 -4.50 1.69
N PHE A 127 11.54 -5.71 1.27
CA PHE A 127 10.15 -6.14 1.19
C PHE A 127 9.61 -6.37 2.59
N VAL A 128 8.43 -5.85 2.87
CA VAL A 128 7.69 -6.12 4.09
C VAL A 128 6.33 -6.71 3.78
N ALA A 129 5.98 -7.77 4.51
CA ALA A 129 4.63 -8.30 4.52
C ALA A 129 4.01 -8.01 5.88
N SER A 130 2.88 -7.31 5.94
CA SER A 130 2.16 -7.04 7.19
C SER A 130 0.83 -7.79 7.19
N ALA A 131 0.38 -8.32 8.33
CA ALA A 131 -0.90 -9.02 8.45
C ALA A 131 -1.66 -8.55 9.69
N ILE A 132 -2.97 -8.77 9.75
CA ILE A 132 -3.75 -8.58 10.98
C ILE A 132 -3.67 -9.86 11.82
N LYS A 133 -3.20 -9.73 13.06
CA LYS A 133 -3.24 -10.78 14.08
C LYS A 133 -3.86 -10.20 15.35
N ASP A 134 -4.89 -10.84 15.87
CA ASP A 134 -5.61 -10.41 17.09
C ASP A 134 -6.08 -8.95 17.04
N GLY A 135 -6.57 -8.51 15.87
CA GLY A 135 -7.05 -7.15 15.64
C GLY A 135 -5.95 -6.08 15.52
N ARG A 136 -4.67 -6.47 15.48
CA ARG A 136 -3.53 -5.56 15.35
C ARG A 136 -2.73 -5.87 14.09
N SER A 137 -2.22 -4.82 13.43
CA SER A 137 -1.25 -4.99 12.34
C SER A 137 0.08 -5.51 12.90
N VAL A 138 0.65 -6.54 12.28
CA VAL A 138 1.93 -7.17 12.65
C VAL A 138 2.79 -7.30 11.39
N LEU A 139 4.07 -6.97 11.50
CA LEU A 139 5.06 -7.24 10.46
C LEU A 139 5.36 -8.75 10.49
N TYR A 140 5.03 -9.43 9.41
CA TYR A 140 5.15 -10.89 9.28
C TYR A 140 6.52 -11.30 8.72
N SER A 141 7.07 -10.53 7.78
CA SER A 141 8.36 -10.81 7.15
C SER A 141 9.03 -9.51 6.71
N GLU A 142 10.35 -9.45 6.85
CA GLU A 142 11.20 -8.46 6.22
C GLU A 142 12.28 -9.20 5.42
N VAL A 143 12.35 -8.94 4.12
CA VAL A 143 13.30 -9.59 3.22
C VAL A 143 14.01 -8.53 2.40
N GLU A 144 15.34 -8.57 2.36
CA GLU A 144 16.13 -7.65 1.54
C GLU A 144 15.79 -7.85 0.04
N LEU A 145 15.31 -6.78 -0.60
CA LEU A 145 15.07 -6.70 -2.04
C LEU A 145 16.29 -6.18 -2.80
N GLY A 146 17.14 -5.40 -2.15
CA GLY A 146 18.33 -4.87 -2.79
C GLY A 146 19.08 -3.84 -1.96
N LYS A 147 20.26 -3.45 -2.47
CA LYS A 147 21.14 -2.46 -1.87
C LYS A 147 21.77 -1.58 -2.93
N THR A 148 21.56 -0.27 -2.86
CA THR A 148 22.20 0.70 -3.76
C THR A 148 23.55 1.20 -3.24
N SER A 149 24.11 0.58 -2.20
CA SER A 149 25.41 0.95 -1.62
C SER A 149 26.60 0.58 -2.53
N THR A 150 26.36 -0.22 -3.57
CA THR A 150 27.34 -0.59 -4.59
C THR A 150 26.69 -0.57 -5.96
N GLY A 151 27.48 -0.40 -7.03
CA GLY A 151 26.97 -0.33 -8.41
C GLY A 151 26.27 -1.60 -8.92
N PHE A 152 26.29 -2.70 -8.16
CA PHE A 152 25.72 -4.00 -8.56
C PHE A 152 24.41 -4.39 -7.85
N GLY A 153 24.01 -3.72 -6.76
CA GLY A 153 22.92 -4.21 -5.91
C GLY A 153 21.51 -3.74 -6.29
N ILE A 154 21.25 -3.50 -7.58
CA ILE A 154 20.10 -2.70 -8.02
C ILE A 154 18.75 -3.39 -7.87
N ILE A 155 18.64 -4.73 -7.87
CA ILE A 155 17.49 -5.52 -7.38
C ILE A 155 17.98 -6.96 -7.29
N THR A 156 17.81 -7.61 -6.14
CA THR A 156 18.06 -9.04 -5.99
C THR A 156 16.73 -9.76 -5.86
N THR A 157 16.48 -10.77 -6.72
CA THR A 157 15.32 -11.66 -6.54
C THR A 157 15.45 -12.38 -5.21
N PRO A 158 14.49 -12.22 -4.28
CA PRO A 158 14.50 -12.99 -3.05
C PRO A 158 14.40 -14.46 -3.39
N VAL A 159 15.39 -15.24 -2.98
CA VAL A 159 15.31 -16.70 -3.05
C VAL A 159 14.69 -17.13 -1.72
N ALA A 160 13.52 -17.76 -1.78
CA ALA A 160 12.94 -18.37 -0.59
C ALA A 160 13.92 -19.44 -0.07
N PRO A 161 14.19 -19.50 1.25
CA PRO A 161 15.01 -20.55 1.83
C PRO A 161 14.37 -21.93 1.69
#